data_AF-A0A497CY92-F1
#
_entry.id   AF-A0A497CY92-F1
#
_cell.length_a   1.000
_cell.length_b   1.000
_cell.length_c   1.000
_cell.angle_alpha   90.00
_cell.angle_beta   90.00
_cell.angle_gamma   90.00
#
_symmetry.space_group_name_H-M   'P 1'
#
loop_
_entity.id
_entity.type
_entity.pdbx_description
1 polymer ?
#
loop_
_entity_poly.entity_id
_entity_poly.type
_entity_poly.pdbx_seq_one_letter_code
_entity_poly.pdbx_strand_id
1 'polypeptide(L)' 'MSDANVKRVKSSEIEFKDRLVSIQRVTKVTKGGRTFSFSAIVVVGNENGVVGYGLGKA' A
#
# COMPACT_ATOMS: atom_id res chain seq x y z
N MET A 1 17.42 2.55 17.86
CA MET A 1 16.63 2.99 16.69
C MET A 1 15.24 3.26 17.20
N SER A 2 14.78 4.50 17.04
CA SER A 2 13.66 5.12 17.75
C SER A 2 12.37 4.30 17.71
N ASP A 3 11.82 4.02 18.89
CA ASP A 3 10.43 3.60 19.07
C ASP A 3 9.51 4.67 18.49
N ALA A 4 8.99 4.41 17.29
CA ALA A 4 8.03 5.28 16.66
C ALA A 4 6.76 5.27 17.52
N ASN A 5 6.40 6.44 18.06
CA ASN A 5 5.21 6.64 18.86
C ASN A 5 3.96 6.50 17.95
N VAL A 6 3.49 5.26 17.75
CA VAL A 6 2.35 4.97 16.86
C VAL A 6 1.06 5.42 17.52
N LYS A 7 0.72 6.69 17.32
CA LYS A 7 -0.56 7.25 17.73
C LYS A 7 -1.64 6.66 16.83
N ARG A 8 -2.53 5.81 17.37
CA ARG A 8 -3.68 5.28 16.62
C ARG A 8 -4.66 6.42 16.36
N VAL A 9 -4.80 6.79 15.10
CA VAL A 9 -5.70 7.84 14.63
C VAL A 9 -7.03 7.19 14.23
N LYS A 10 -8.16 7.77 14.68
CA LYS A 10 -9.49 7.32 14.26
C LYS A 10 -9.75 7.78 12.83
N SER A 11 -10.23 6.86 11.99
CA SER A 11 -10.49 7.13 10.58
C SER A 11 -11.71 8.01 10.31
N SER A 12 -12.59 8.18 11.31
CA SER A 12 -13.84 8.95 11.18
C SER A 12 -13.67 10.46 11.26
N GLU A 13 -12.54 10.95 11.75
CA GLU A 13 -12.29 12.37 12.04
C GLU A 13 -11.39 13.04 10.98
N ILE A 14 -10.86 12.27 10.04
CA ILE A 14 -9.85 12.73 9.09
C ILE A 14 -10.21 12.26 7.68
N GLU A 15 -10.14 13.19 6.73
CA GLU A 15 -10.20 12.90 5.31
C GLU A 15 -8.84 12.41 4.82
N PHE A 16 -8.80 11.20 4.25
CA PHE A 16 -7.60 10.64 3.68
C PHE A 16 -7.63 10.71 2.17
N LYS A 17 -6.51 11.12 1.58
CA LYS A 17 -6.25 10.98 0.15
C LYS A 17 -5.40 9.74 -0.07
N ASP A 18 -5.70 9.01 -1.13
CA ASP A 18 -4.92 7.90 -1.62
C ASP A 18 -4.05 8.31 -2.81
N ARG A 19 -2.88 7.67 -2.92
CA ARG A 19 -1.99 7.82 -4.06
C ARG A 19 -1.42 6.47 -4.44
N LEU A 20 -1.63 6.10 -5.69
CA LEU A 20 -1.02 4.92 -6.30
C LEU A 20 0.41 5.26 -6.70
N VAL A 21 1.38 4.60 -6.06
CA VAL A 21 2.81 4.91 -6.25
C VAL A 21 3.39 4.11 -7.40
N SER A 22 3.10 2.81 -7.44
CA SER A 22 3.60 1.92 -8.49
C SER A 22 2.70 0.72 -8.67
N ILE A 23 2.60 0.27 -9.93
CA ILE A 23 1.95 -0.97 -10.33
C ILE A 23 2.98 -1.79 -11.11
N GLN A 24 3.11 -3.05 -10.75
CA GLN A 24 4.04 -3.98 -11.39
C GLN A 24 3.31 -5.26 -11.77
N ARG A 25 3.51 -5.71 -13.02
CA ARG A 25 3.09 -7.04 -13.42
C ARG A 25 4.13 -8.06 -12.95
N VAL A 26 3.76 -8.91 -12.01
CA VAL A 26 4.58 -10.01 -11.49
C VAL A 26 4.14 -11.33 -12.11
N THR A 27 5.07 -12.28 -12.26
CA THR A 27 4.80 -13.54 -12.98
C THR A 27 5.26 -14.73 -12.16
N LYS A 28 4.42 -15.77 -12.07
CA LYS A 28 4.79 -17.10 -11.57
C LYS A 28 4.87 -18.07 -12.76
N VAL A 29 6.05 -18.63 -13.01
CA VAL A 29 6.26 -19.65 -14.05
C VAL A 29 5.92 -21.03 -13.46
N THR A 30 5.14 -21.82 -14.19
CA THR A 30 4.78 -23.21 -13.85
C THR A 30 5.04 -24.11 -15.06
N LYS A 31 4.94 -25.43 -14.88
CA LYS A 31 5.12 -26.39 -15.98
C LYS A 31 4.18 -26.16 -17.19
N GLY A 32 3.04 -25.51 -16.98
CA GLY A 32 2.02 -25.25 -18.00
C GLY A 32 1.99 -23.82 -18.55
N GLY A 33 2.89 -22.94 -18.12
CA GLY A 33 2.94 -21.57 -18.62
C GLY A 33 3.26 -20.53 -17.55
N ARG A 34 2.80 -19.30 -17.78
CA ARG A 34 3.06 -18.14 -16.93
C ARG A 34 1.75 -17.59 -16.37
N THR A 35 1.61 -17.61 -15.05
CA THR A 35 0.50 -16.94 -14.36
C THR A 35 0.94 -15.52 -14.04
N PHE A 36 0.21 -14.53 -14.57
CA PHE A 36 0.44 -13.12 -14.28
C PHE A 36 -0.43 -12.68 -13.12
N SER A 37 0.13 -11.82 -12.26
CA SER A 37 -0.57 -11.07 -11.23
C SER A 37 -0.07 -9.63 -11.26
N PHE A 38 -0.79 -8.72 -10.62
CA PHE A 38 -0.38 -7.35 -10.43
C PHE A 38 -0.08 -7.09 -8.95
N SER A 39 1.04 -6.45 -8.69
CA SER A 39 1.40 -5.91 -7.39
C SER A 39 1.23 -4.39 -7.45
N ALA A 40 0.57 -3.82 -6.45
CA ALA A 40 0.40 -2.38 -6.31
C ALA A 40 0.85 -1.93 -4.93
N ILE A 41 1.51 -0.77 -4.88
CA ILE A 41 1.78 -0.06 -3.63
C ILE A 41 0.98 1.25 -3.61
N VAL A 42 0.21 1.41 -2.54
CA VAL A 42 -0.69 2.55 -2.32
C VAL A 42 -0.27 3.24 -1.03
N VAL A 43 -0.21 4.56 -1.07
CA VAL A 43 0.02 5.39 0.11
C VAL A 43 -1.27 6.15 0.40
N VAL A 44 -1.66 6.21 1.67
CA VAL A 44 -2.87 6.88 2.14
C VAL A 44 -2.49 7.84 3.25
N GLY A 45 -2.96 9.08 3.19
CA GLY A 45 -2.62 10.08 4.20
C GLY A 45 -3.43 11.36 4.08
N ASN A 46 -3.25 12.25 5.05
CA ASN A 46 -3.98 13.53 5.14
C ASN A 46 -3.08 14.75 4.96
N GLU A 47 -1.85 14.56 4.42
CA GLU A 47 -0.80 15.58 4.25
C GLU A 47 -0.31 16.27 5.55
N ASN A 48 -1.00 16.06 6.67
CA ASN A 48 -0.76 16.67 7.98
C ASN A 48 -0.03 15.71 8.93
N GLY A 49 0.88 14.90 8.39
CA GLY A 49 1.74 14.00 9.16
C GLY A 49 1.15 12.64 9.51
N VAL A 50 -0.11 12.34 9.14
CA VAL A 50 -0.68 10.98 9.22
C VAL A 50 -0.55 10.32 7.85
N VAL A 51 0.28 9.29 7.77
CA VAL A 51 0.55 8.53 6.55
C VAL A 51 0.57 7.04 6.86
N GLY A 52 -0.04 6.25 5.98
CA GLY A 52 0.05 4.80 5.93
C GLY A 52 0.37 4.34 4.51
N TYR A 53 0.93 3.14 4.38
CA TYR A 53 1.17 2.51 3.09
C TYR A 53 0.65 1.07 3.11
N GLY A 54 0.20 0.60 1.96
CA GLY A 54 -0.33 -0.74 1.76
C GLY A 54 0.26 -1.38 0.51
N LEU A 55 0.59 -2.66 0.61
CA LEU A 55 0.95 -3.52 -0.52
C LEU A 55 -0.23 -4.44 -0.83
N GLY A 56 -0.69 -4.39 -2.08
CA GLY A 56 -1.77 -5.24 -2.60
C GLY A 56 -1.28 -6.12 -3.74
N LYS A 57 -1.79 -7.34 -3.82
CA LYS A 57 -1.55 -8.25 -4.94
C LYS A 57 -2.87 -8.87 -5.39
N ALA A 58 -3.11 -8.87 -6.70
CA ALA A 58 -4.26 -9.50 -7.35
C ALA A 58 -3.80 -10.32 -8.56
#